data_AF-A0A351KHT4-F1
#
_entry.id   AF-A0A351KHT4-F1
#
_cell.length_a   1.000
_cell.length_b   1.000
_cell.length_c   1.000
_cell.angle_alpha   90.00
_cell.angle_beta   90.00
_cell.angle_gamma   90.00
#
_symmetry.space_group_name_H-M   'P 1'
#
loop_
_entity.id
_entity.type
_entity.pdbx_description
1 polymer ?
#
loop_
_entity_poly.entity_id
_entity_poly.type
_entity_poly.pdbx_seq_one_letter_code
_entity_poly.pdbx_strand_id
1 'polypeptide(L)'
;VNPKYAVISCGKGNSYGHPHAETMAKLKERNIKVYRTDENGTIICTSDGENIKFSCEPGSYNSSVQSKSNNTGGGGAAVKKSSTNSAPKHNPAPKQTTGSKKGETVYITSSGKKYHRSGCQYLKKSCIEIKKSDAISEGYTPCSKCNP
;
A
#
# COMPACT_ATOMS: atom_id res chain seq x y z
N VAL A 1 -18.31 -21.81 9.27
CA VAL A 1 -18.83 -21.31 7.98
C VAL A 1 -17.85 -21.67 6.86
N ASN A 2 -18.33 -21.98 5.65
CA ASN A 2 -17.52 -22.35 4.47
C ASN A 2 -17.95 -21.54 3.23
N PRO A 3 -17.50 -20.28 3.09
CA PRO A 3 -17.98 -19.39 2.04
C PRO A 3 -17.32 -19.67 0.69
N LYS A 4 -18.04 -19.43 -0.41
CA LYS A 4 -17.48 -19.50 -1.77
C LYS A 4 -16.65 -18.26 -2.15
N TYR A 5 -16.98 -17.11 -1.57
CA TYR A 5 -16.35 -15.81 -1.86
C TYR A 5 -16.11 -15.03 -0.57
N ALA A 6 -15.08 -14.20 -0.56
CA ALA A 6 -14.80 -13.23 0.49
C ALA A 6 -14.65 -11.83 -0.10
N VAL A 7 -15.32 -10.84 0.49
CA VAL A 7 -15.19 -9.43 0.10
C VAL A 7 -14.52 -8.69 1.25
N ILE A 8 -13.45 -7.95 0.94
CA ILE A 8 -12.66 -7.21 1.92
C ILE A 8 -12.82 -5.72 1.65
N SER A 9 -13.51 -5.04 2.57
CA SER A 9 -13.64 -3.59 2.57
C SER A 9 -12.43 -2.97 3.26
N CYS A 10 -11.49 -2.45 2.49
CA CYS A 10 -10.28 -1.80 3.01
C CYS A 10 -9.80 -0.71 2.05
N GLY A 11 -9.06 0.25 2.58
CA GLY A 11 -8.42 1.31 1.79
C GLY A 11 -6.96 0.98 1.49
N LYS A 12 -6.49 1.40 0.32
CA LYS A 12 -5.08 1.31 -0.07
C LYS A 12 -4.22 2.09 0.94
N GLY A 13 -3.20 1.44 1.49
CA GLY A 13 -2.30 2.05 2.47
C GLY A 13 -2.96 2.38 3.82
N ASN A 14 -4.05 1.70 4.20
CA ASN A 14 -4.68 1.94 5.50
C ASN A 14 -3.72 1.65 6.66
N SER A 15 -3.77 2.49 7.69
CA SER A 15 -2.90 2.42 8.87
C SER A 15 -3.20 1.23 9.80
N TYR A 16 -4.36 0.57 9.64
CA TYR A 16 -4.71 -0.63 10.40
C TYR A 16 -4.03 -1.89 9.85
N GLY A 17 -3.41 -1.81 8.67
CA GLY A 17 -2.71 -2.94 8.05
C GLY A 17 -3.66 -4.02 7.53
N HIS A 18 -4.89 -3.66 7.16
CA HIS A 18 -5.84 -4.60 6.55
C HIS A 18 -5.73 -4.71 5.03
N PRO A 19 -5.84 -5.90 4.44
CA PRO A 19 -6.01 -7.20 5.10
C PRO A 19 -4.71 -7.72 5.70
N HIS A 20 -4.83 -8.46 6.81
CA HIS A 20 -3.71 -9.14 7.47
C HIS A 20 -3.27 -10.39 6.70
N ALA A 21 -1.96 -10.64 6.66
CA ALA A 21 -1.36 -11.80 5.99
C ALA A 21 -1.94 -13.15 6.44
N GLU A 22 -2.18 -13.33 7.75
CA GLU A 22 -2.71 -14.59 8.30
C GLU A 22 -4.11 -14.89 7.74
N THR A 23 -4.98 -13.87 7.66
CA THR A 23 -6.32 -14.02 7.08
C THR A 23 -6.24 -14.36 5.59
N MET A 24 -5.36 -13.69 4.85
CA MET A 24 -5.19 -13.96 3.41
C MET A 24 -4.64 -15.36 3.14
N ALA A 25 -3.71 -15.84 3.96
CA ALA A 25 -3.18 -17.19 3.87
C ALA A 25 -4.29 -18.25 4.07
N LYS A 26 -5.14 -18.08 5.09
CA LYS A 26 -6.28 -18.98 5.36
C LYS A 26 -7.30 -18.98 4.22
N LEU A 27 -7.57 -17.82 3.61
CA LEU A 27 -8.48 -17.73 2.46
C LEU A 27 -7.89 -18.44 1.22
N LYS A 28 -6.59 -18.28 0.99
CA LYS A 28 -5.87 -18.94 -0.11
C LYS A 28 -5.85 -20.46 0.06
N GLU A 29 -5.53 -20.94 1.27
CA GLU A 29 -5.48 -22.37 1.59
C GLU A 29 -6.85 -23.05 1.36
N ARG A 30 -7.94 -22.33 1.67
CA ARG A 30 -9.31 -22.81 1.45
C ARG A 30 -9.83 -22.58 0.04
N ASN A 31 -9.00 -22.09 -0.88
CA ASN A 31 -9.38 -21.76 -2.27
C ASN A 31 -10.60 -20.80 -2.36
N ILE A 32 -10.73 -19.89 -1.41
CA ILE A 32 -11.83 -18.92 -1.37
C ILE A 32 -11.45 -17.71 -2.20
N LYS A 33 -12.24 -17.41 -3.25
CA LYS A 33 -12.01 -16.24 -4.10
C LYS A 33 -12.22 -14.95 -3.31
N VAL A 34 -11.23 -14.06 -3.36
CA VAL A 34 -11.23 -12.80 -2.62
C VAL A 34 -11.46 -11.63 -3.57
N TYR A 35 -12.24 -10.64 -3.15
CA TYR A 35 -12.41 -9.36 -3.84
C TYR A 35 -12.12 -8.22 -2.87
N ARG A 36 -11.33 -7.23 -3.29
CA ARG A 36 -10.86 -6.18 -2.38
C ARG A 36 -11.11 -4.80 -2.93
N THR A 37 -11.64 -3.94 -2.08
CA THR A 37 -11.96 -2.55 -2.46
C THR A 37 -10.72 -1.66 -2.60
N ASP A 38 -9.58 -2.03 -2.00
CA ASP A 38 -8.32 -1.30 -2.18
C ASP A 38 -7.65 -1.53 -3.53
N GLU A 39 -7.95 -2.66 -4.18
CA GLU A 39 -7.43 -3.03 -5.50
C GLU A 39 -8.45 -2.71 -6.61
N ASN A 40 -9.73 -3.06 -6.39
CA ASN A 40 -10.78 -2.99 -7.40
C ASN A 40 -11.70 -1.76 -7.24
N GLY A 41 -11.55 -0.97 -6.17
CA GLY A 41 -12.45 0.15 -5.88
C GLY A 41 -13.86 -0.34 -5.50
N THR A 42 -14.87 0.11 -6.23
CA THR A 42 -16.27 -0.31 -5.97
C THR A 42 -16.52 -1.69 -6.57
N ILE A 43 -16.94 -2.64 -5.74
CA ILE A 43 -17.27 -4.01 -6.15
C ILE A 43 -18.79 -4.17 -6.16
N ILE A 44 -19.35 -4.52 -7.31
CA ILE A 44 -20.77 -4.82 -7.46
C ILE A 44 -20.93 -6.34 -7.53
N CYS A 45 -21.68 -6.90 -6.58
CA CYS A 45 -22.12 -8.28 -6.61
C CYS A 45 -23.60 -8.35 -6.99
N THR A 46 -23.92 -9.12 -8.03
CA THR A 46 -25.30 -9.36 -8.46
C THR A 46 -25.63 -10.83 -8.21
N SER A 47 -26.71 -11.08 -7.49
CA SER A 47 -27.23 -12.42 -7.22
C SER A 47 -28.51 -12.65 -8.01
N ASP A 48 -28.65 -13.80 -8.64
CA ASP A 48 -29.91 -14.28 -9.23
C ASP A 48 -30.65 -15.25 -8.28
N GLY A 49 -30.19 -15.39 -7.03
CA GLY A 49 -30.73 -16.32 -6.04
C GLY A 49 -29.96 -17.65 -5.96
N GLU A 50 -29.23 -18.02 -7.02
CA GLU A 50 -28.45 -19.27 -7.08
C GLU A 50 -26.94 -19.00 -7.26
N ASN A 51 -26.61 -18.00 -8.06
CA ASN A 51 -25.26 -17.62 -8.47
C ASN A 51 -24.97 -16.17 -8.12
N ILE A 52 -23.70 -15.89 -7.81
CA ILE A 52 -23.22 -14.54 -7.55
C ILE A 52 -22.20 -14.17 -8.63
N LYS A 53 -22.46 -13.10 -9.37
CA LYS A 53 -21.55 -12.50 -10.36
C LYS A 53 -20.91 -11.24 -9.77
N PHE A 54 -19.64 -11.02 -10.09
CA PHE A 54 -18.87 -9.87 -9.65
C PHE A 54 -18.50 -9.01 -10.85
N SER A 55 -18.51 -7.69 -10.68
CA SER A 55 -18.15 -6.73 -11.74
C SER A 55 -16.64 -6.63 -12.01
N CYS A 56 -15.82 -7.35 -11.26
CA CYS A 56 -14.37 -7.27 -11.31
C CYS A 56 -13.73 -8.65 -11.14
N GLU A 57 -12.46 -8.76 -11.50
CA GLU A 57 -11.67 -9.96 -11.27
C GLU A 57 -11.30 -10.14 -9.79
N PRO A 58 -11.04 -11.38 -9.33
CA PRO A 58 -10.57 -11.64 -7.97
C PRO A 58 -9.28 -10.86 -7.65
N GLY A 59 -9.23 -10.30 -6.44
CA GLY A 59 -8.08 -9.57 -5.93
C GLY A 59 -6.96 -10.48 -5.44
N SER A 60 -5.83 -9.85 -5.10
CA SER A 60 -4.63 -10.53 -4.63
C SER A 60 -4.74 -11.02 -3.19
N TYR A 61 -3.96 -12.04 -2.87
CA TYR A 61 -3.79 -12.54 -1.50
C TYR A 61 -2.70 -11.82 -0.70
N ASN A 62 -2.20 -10.68 -1.20
CA ASN A 62 -1.13 -9.96 -0.54
C ASN A 62 -1.65 -9.18 0.67
N SER A 63 -0.90 -9.18 1.77
CA SER A 63 -1.19 -8.29 2.89
C SER A 63 -0.97 -6.84 2.47
N SER A 64 -1.81 -5.91 2.94
CA SER A 64 -1.62 -4.46 2.69
C SER A 64 -0.36 -3.92 3.34
N VAL A 65 0.12 -4.58 4.39
CA VAL A 65 1.42 -4.32 4.98
C VAL A 65 2.43 -5.09 4.14
N GLN A 66 3.15 -4.37 3.27
CA GLN A 66 4.38 -4.89 2.68
C GLN A 66 5.22 -5.46 3.83
N SER A 67 5.43 -6.77 3.78
CA SER A 67 6.38 -7.46 4.62
C SER A 67 7.73 -6.75 4.48
N LYS A 68 8.08 -5.89 5.44
CA LYS A 68 9.48 -5.81 5.84
C LYS A 68 9.82 -7.23 6.27
N SER A 69 10.58 -7.92 5.43
CA SER A 69 11.15 -9.23 5.72
C SER A 69 12.00 -9.11 6.98
N ASN A 70 11.37 -9.26 8.15
CA ASN A 70 12.07 -9.60 9.38
C ASN A 70 12.13 -11.12 9.41
N ASN A 71 13.24 -11.63 8.89
CA ASN A 71 13.67 -13.00 9.04
C ASN A 71 14.10 -13.21 10.50
N THR A 72 13.26 -13.84 11.32
CA THR A 72 13.58 -14.51 12.60
C THR A 72 12.32 -15.32 12.98
N GLY A 73 12.22 -16.65 13.10
CA GLY A 73 13.13 -17.80 13.31
C GLY A 73 12.42 -18.68 14.37
N GLY A 74 11.90 -19.88 14.09
CA GLY A 74 12.58 -21.19 14.00
C GLY A 74 11.56 -22.32 14.34
N GLY A 75 11.75 -23.61 14.07
CA GLY A 75 12.88 -24.40 13.54
C GLY A 75 12.38 -25.76 12.96
N GLY A 76 13.22 -26.65 12.41
CA GLY A 76 14.69 -26.65 12.35
C GLY A 76 15.31 -27.72 11.44
N ALA A 77 16.65 -27.82 11.56
CA ALA A 77 17.63 -28.80 11.05
C ALA A 77 17.86 -28.85 9.52
N ALA A 78 19.06 -28.77 8.93
CA ALA A 78 20.44 -28.76 9.44
C ALA A 78 21.43 -28.28 8.33
N VAL A 79 22.42 -27.44 8.71
CA VAL A 79 23.89 -27.53 8.37
C VAL A 79 24.30 -27.28 6.88
N LYS A 80 25.28 -26.44 6.46
CA LYS A 80 26.60 -26.01 7.01
C LYS A 80 27.17 -24.80 6.22
N LYS A 81 27.91 -23.90 6.92
CA LYS A 81 29.08 -23.05 6.51
C LYS A 81 28.98 -22.09 5.29
N SER A 82 29.58 -20.89 5.21
CA SER A 82 30.59 -20.17 6.01
C SER A 82 30.76 -18.73 5.46
N SER A 83 31.08 -17.77 6.34
CA SER A 83 31.98 -16.61 6.11
C SER A 83 31.49 -15.47 5.18
N THR A 84 31.67 -14.16 5.40
CA THR A 84 32.39 -13.33 6.38
C THR A 84 31.99 -11.85 6.16
N ASN A 85 31.91 -11.09 7.25
CA ASN A 85 32.27 -9.69 7.46
C ASN A 85 31.62 -8.53 6.67
N SER A 86 30.97 -7.66 7.47
CA SER A 86 31.18 -6.19 7.58
C SER A 86 29.96 -5.32 7.31
N ALA A 87 29.55 -4.61 8.36
CA ALA A 87 28.79 -3.36 8.27
C ALA A 87 29.56 -2.32 7.43
N PRO A 88 28.87 -1.38 6.75
CA PRO A 88 28.68 -0.09 7.41
C PRO A 88 27.33 0.60 7.13
N LYS A 89 27.06 1.60 7.99
CA LYS A 89 25.99 2.60 7.91
C LYS A 89 26.16 3.51 6.68
N HIS A 90 25.05 4.20 6.37
CA HIS A 90 24.88 5.52 5.74
C HIS A 90 24.39 5.62 4.29
N ASN A 91 23.38 6.48 4.17
CA ASN A 91 22.77 7.07 2.99
C ASN A 91 23.83 7.73 2.09
N PRO A 92 23.53 7.94 0.80
CA PRO A 92 23.64 9.30 0.30
C PRO A 92 22.50 9.73 -0.63
N ALA A 93 22.13 11.00 -0.51
CA ALA A 93 21.37 11.75 -1.50
C ALA A 93 22.12 11.87 -2.84
N PRO A 94 21.41 12.13 -3.95
CA PRO A 94 21.95 13.01 -4.98
C PRO A 94 21.02 14.18 -5.34
N LYS A 95 21.64 15.35 -5.49
CA LYS A 95 21.13 16.65 -5.95
C LYS A 95 20.86 16.67 -7.48
N GLN A 96 19.77 17.35 -7.85
CA GLN A 96 19.49 18.31 -8.95
C GLN A 96 20.25 18.21 -10.31
N THR A 97 19.54 18.47 -11.44
CA THR A 97 19.77 19.63 -12.37
C THR A 97 18.75 19.66 -13.57
N THR A 98 18.06 20.82 -13.69
CA THR A 98 17.40 21.57 -14.81
C THR A 98 16.75 20.95 -16.07
N GLY A 99 15.51 21.41 -16.38
CA GLY A 99 15.13 21.81 -17.77
C GLY A 99 13.77 21.35 -18.35
N SER A 100 12.71 22.17 -18.20
CA SER A 100 11.61 22.40 -19.17
C SER A 100 10.47 21.38 -19.41
N LYS A 101 9.59 21.17 -18.43
CA LYS A 101 8.15 21.57 -18.42
C LYS A 101 7.52 20.97 -17.14
N LYS A 102 6.94 21.86 -16.34
CA LYS A 102 6.72 21.74 -14.88
C LYS A 102 5.87 20.54 -14.45
N GLY A 103 6.51 19.43 -14.10
CA GLY A 103 5.97 18.53 -13.09
C GLY A 103 6.20 19.15 -11.72
N GLU A 104 5.24 19.93 -11.21
CA GLU A 104 5.35 20.52 -9.87
C GLU A 104 5.32 19.38 -8.83
N THR A 105 6.42 19.23 -8.09
CA THR A 105 6.52 18.24 -7.02
C THR A 105 5.81 18.77 -5.77
N VAL A 106 4.87 17.98 -5.24
CA VAL A 106 4.13 18.27 -4.00
C VAL A 106 4.30 17.14 -3.01
N TYR A 107 3.94 17.39 -1.75
CA TYR A 107 4.17 16.46 -0.66
C TYR A 107 2.86 16.11 0.04
N ILE A 108 2.61 14.83 0.25
CA ILE A 108 1.41 14.35 0.97
C ILE A 108 1.80 13.76 2.32
N THR A 109 0.84 13.73 3.23
CA THR A 109 0.94 12.97 4.48
C THR A 109 0.26 11.61 4.32
N SER A 110 0.74 10.59 5.03
CA SER A 110 0.20 9.22 4.92
C SER A 110 -1.26 9.09 5.41
N SER A 111 -1.75 10.04 6.19
CA SER A 111 -3.11 10.05 6.76
C SER A 111 -4.00 11.18 6.25
N GLY A 112 -3.47 12.11 5.45
CA GLY A 112 -4.19 13.31 5.01
C GLY A 112 -4.65 13.24 3.56
N LYS A 113 -5.78 13.89 3.26
CA LYS A 113 -6.30 14.06 1.88
C LYS A 113 -5.81 15.35 1.21
N LYS A 114 -4.72 15.94 1.73
CA LYS A 114 -4.17 17.21 1.25
C LYS A 114 -2.73 17.07 0.79
N TYR A 115 -2.39 17.75 -0.29
CA TYR A 115 -1.00 17.93 -0.72
C TYR A 115 -0.47 19.30 -0.26
N HIS A 116 0.83 19.34 -0.04
CA HIS A 116 1.55 20.41 0.66
C HIS A 116 2.81 20.80 -0.11
N ARG A 117 3.35 21.99 0.16
CA ARG A 117 4.72 22.38 -0.22
C ARG A 117 5.74 21.81 0.77
N SER A 118 6.99 21.64 0.35
CA SER A 118 8.11 21.32 1.24
C SER A 118 8.19 22.34 2.38
N GLY A 119 8.34 21.85 3.62
CA GLY A 119 8.42 22.71 4.81
C GLY A 119 7.07 23.12 5.41
N CYS A 120 5.94 22.57 4.95
CA CYS A 120 4.65 22.82 5.61
C CYS A 120 4.65 22.30 7.05
N GLN A 121 4.19 23.11 8.01
CA GLN A 121 4.11 22.73 9.43
C GLN A 121 3.27 21.48 9.73
N TYR A 122 2.38 21.10 8.83
CA TYR A 122 1.54 19.89 8.94
C TYR A 122 2.22 18.64 8.37
N LEU A 123 3.33 18.80 7.64
CA LEU A 123 4.12 17.73 7.01
C LEU A 123 5.21 17.18 7.98
N LYS A 124 5.07 17.41 9.29
CA LYS A 124 6.09 17.03 10.29
C LYS A 124 6.17 15.53 10.56
N LYS A 125 5.08 14.78 10.34
CA LYS A 125 4.99 13.35 10.71
C LYS A 125 5.31 12.40 9.55
N SER A 126 5.09 12.84 8.32
CA SER A 126 5.31 12.05 7.11
C SER A 126 5.44 12.98 5.92
N CYS A 127 6.43 12.75 5.06
CA CYS A 127 6.70 13.55 3.86
C CYS A 127 6.89 12.58 2.70
N ILE A 128 5.83 12.38 1.90
CA ILE A 128 5.85 11.53 0.72
C ILE A 128 5.80 12.44 -0.50
N GLU A 129 6.84 12.36 -1.32
CA GLU A 129 6.96 13.16 -2.54
C GLU A 129 6.13 12.53 -3.67
N ILE A 130 5.30 13.34 -4.33
CA ILE A 130 4.46 12.94 -5.46
C ILE A 130 4.33 14.09 -6.46
N LYS A 131 4.05 13.79 -7.73
CA LYS A 131 3.75 14.83 -8.72
C LYS A 131 2.38 15.46 -8.44
N LYS A 132 2.24 16.77 -8.65
CA LYS A 132 0.97 17.49 -8.47
C LYS A 132 -0.14 16.92 -9.36
N SER A 133 0.19 16.51 -10.58
CA SER A 133 -0.76 15.82 -11.48
C SER A 133 -1.33 14.57 -10.84
N ASP A 134 -0.45 13.74 -10.28
CA ASP A 134 -0.79 12.44 -9.74
C ASP A 134 -1.60 12.63 -8.45
N ALA A 135 -1.20 13.59 -7.60
CA ALA A 135 -1.95 13.99 -6.42
C ALA A 135 -3.38 14.46 -6.74
N ILE A 136 -3.55 15.28 -7.79
CA ILE A 136 -4.89 15.72 -8.23
C ILE A 136 -5.69 14.53 -8.77
N SER A 137 -5.06 13.66 -9.57
CA SER A 137 -5.72 12.48 -10.12
C SER A 137 -6.16 11.47 -9.05
N GLU A 138 -5.40 11.38 -7.95
CA GLU A 138 -5.72 10.56 -6.80
C GLU A 138 -6.71 11.22 -5.83
N GLY A 139 -7.17 12.45 -6.13
CA GLY A 139 -8.21 13.16 -5.37
C GLY A 139 -7.70 13.95 -4.17
N TYR A 140 -6.41 14.24 -4.09
CA TYR A 140 -5.85 15.10 -3.05
C TYR A 140 -6.13 16.57 -3.35
N THR A 141 -6.44 17.33 -2.30
CA THR A 141 -6.76 18.76 -2.38
C THR A 141 -5.61 19.64 -1.87
N PRO A 142 -5.45 20.89 -2.32
CA PRO A 142 -4.38 21.74 -1.84
C PRO A 142 -4.53 22.06 -0.35
N CYS A 143 -3.40 22.11 0.35
CA CYS A 143 -3.37 22.59 1.72
C CYS A 143 -3.61 24.10 1.78
N SER A 144 -4.75 24.49 2.36
CA SER A 144 -5.16 25.90 2.56
C SER A 144 -4.19 26.76 3.38
N LYS A 145 -3.19 26.14 4.03
CA LYS A 145 -2.21 26.83 4.88
C LYS A 145 -0.88 27.08 4.19
N CYS A 146 -0.47 26.21 3.26
CA CYS A 146 0.77 26.41 2.50
C CYS A 146 0.55 26.74 1.02
N ASN A 147 -0.71 26.76 0.56
CA ASN A 147 -1.15 27.11 -0.80
C ASN A 147 -0.13 26.74 -1.89
N PRO A 148 0.15 25.44 -2.05
CA PRO A 148 1.08 24.91 -3.04
C PRO A 148 0.53 24.95 -4.48
#